data_AF-A0A8C8G087-F1
#
_entry.id   AF-A0A8C8G087-F1
#
_cell.length_a   1.000
_cell.length_b   1.000
_cell.length_c   1.000
_cell.angle_alpha   90.00
_cell.angle_beta   90.00
_cell.angle_gamma   90.00
#
_symmetry.space_group_name_H-M   'P 1'
#
loop_
_entity.id
_entity.type
_entity.pdbx_description
1 polymer ?
#
loop_
_entity_poly.entity_id
_entity_poly.type
_entity_poly.pdbx_seq_one_letter_code
_entity_poly.pdbx_strand_id
1 'polypeptide(L)'
;MLLLLFNFLHVGVMLDMPCGRHCSAEVENQWLGVSLSRRQQDGLVLACGHRWKNVYFTKKEDLNKLPHGVCYKLESDLNQSSPLIPCYRDHENKFGNDFASCQAGISNDLIVMGAPGTLYWTGSVFVHNISSQITSAYLDDNVVLYGSYLGYSVSAGHFLHPNSTEVVGGAPQYGQTGRVRVNTICFFSFAPFSQLGSYFGGTVCAVDLNTDGLSDLLVGAPMFSTVREEGRVYIYMNQGQANMKEMEFTLAGRDSYAARFGESITSLGDIDDDGYPDVAVGAPQEDDLHGAIYIYNGRKTGLGQYFSQRIAGSALGSAFKMFGQSVSGGIDVDGNGYPDVAVGAFLSDSAVVLRTRAVVVVEAMILLPPSVNRTHALCTENGQPAICLKTSVCFHGALKGLSHICVPHAEILYNLTADVKHIEGLQSRFFFNTNGTELSNATAGSIKTRHGHMTCVTHLAFLRRDIRDIFTPIHFELQYELGEHNVVRDNSKSFPPLRPMLQRGEEYSNLLTNKTVFTRYCAWANCSTNLQVTHRDMPYVALGEGKTILLNVTLSNAGDAAFLPMLHLRYPSNLYFIKVLDAEEKYVSCKIAEEEKRSVGLDCSVGNLFFNTLAKVYT
;
A
#
# COMPACT_ATOMS: atom_id res chain seq x y z
N MET A 1 -24.37 -0.07 -9.62
CA MET A 1 -25.33 0.72 -8.81
C MET A 1 -26.40 1.42 -9.67
N LEU A 2 -26.17 1.60 -10.98
CA LEU A 2 -26.94 2.50 -11.84
C LEU A 2 -28.37 2.08 -12.25
N LEU A 3 -28.75 0.80 -12.17
CA LEU A 3 -30.10 0.34 -12.57
C LEU A 3 -31.00 -0.16 -11.43
N LEU A 4 -30.42 -0.62 -10.31
CA LEU A 4 -31.20 -1.23 -9.23
C LEU A 4 -31.95 -0.23 -8.34
N LEU A 5 -31.47 1.01 -8.20
CA LEU A 5 -32.15 2.04 -7.40
C LEU A 5 -33.34 2.68 -8.12
N PHE A 6 -33.33 2.74 -9.45
CA PHE A 6 -34.32 3.53 -10.21
C PHE A 6 -35.64 2.81 -10.48
N ASN A 7 -35.71 1.49 -10.34
CA ASN A 7 -37.00 0.79 -10.35
C ASN A 7 -37.77 0.94 -9.02
N PHE A 8 -37.12 1.36 -7.94
CA PHE A 8 -37.75 1.53 -6.62
C PHE A 8 -38.15 2.97 -6.29
N LEU A 9 -37.46 3.97 -6.86
CA LEU A 9 -37.91 5.36 -6.78
C LEU A 9 -39.13 5.54 -7.68
N HIS A 10 -40.27 5.95 -7.12
CA HIS A 10 -41.41 6.47 -7.87
C HIS A 10 -41.00 7.79 -8.59
N VAL A 11 -40.21 7.69 -9.66
CA VAL A 11 -39.76 8.81 -10.51
C VAL A 11 -40.94 9.42 -11.32
N GLY A 12 -42.14 8.87 -11.20
CA GLY A 12 -43.35 9.39 -11.84
C GLY A 12 -43.72 10.84 -11.43
N VAL A 13 -43.21 11.34 -10.30
CA VAL A 13 -43.50 12.71 -9.80
C VAL A 13 -42.50 13.77 -10.30
N MET A 14 -41.40 13.37 -10.97
CA MET A 14 -40.36 14.30 -11.44
C MET A 14 -40.72 15.08 -12.73
N LEU A 15 -41.87 14.77 -13.35
CA LEU A 15 -42.18 15.18 -14.74
C LEU A 15 -42.79 16.58 -14.89
N ASP A 16 -43.36 17.19 -13.84
CA ASP A 16 -44.21 18.40 -13.96
C ASP A 16 -43.67 19.65 -13.24
N MET A 17 -42.40 19.68 -12.82
CA MET A 17 -41.86 20.87 -12.17
C MET A 17 -41.45 21.96 -13.18
N PRO A 18 -41.88 23.23 -13.00
CA PRO A 18 -41.52 24.32 -13.90
C PRO A 18 -40.02 24.62 -13.82
N CYS A 19 -39.33 24.51 -14.95
CA CYS A 19 -37.88 24.71 -15.05
C CYS A 19 -37.44 26.13 -15.47
N GLY A 20 -38.39 27.04 -15.71
CA GLY A 20 -38.15 28.44 -16.08
C GLY A 20 -39.20 29.00 -17.05
N ARG A 21 -39.10 30.28 -17.41
CA ARG A 21 -40.07 30.94 -18.33
C ARG A 21 -39.96 30.42 -19.76
N HIS A 22 -38.75 30.13 -20.22
CA HIS A 22 -38.42 29.62 -21.55
C HIS A 22 -37.88 28.19 -21.47
N CYS A 23 -38.61 27.34 -20.75
CA CYS A 23 -38.18 25.99 -20.47
C CYS A 23 -39.28 24.96 -20.74
N SER A 24 -38.97 23.96 -21.57
CA SER A 24 -39.80 22.76 -21.78
C SER A 24 -38.87 21.56 -21.69
N ALA A 25 -39.08 20.71 -20.67
CA ALA A 25 -38.27 19.52 -20.46
C ALA A 25 -38.52 18.44 -21.54
N GLU A 26 -37.44 17.80 -22.00
CA GLU A 26 -37.48 16.50 -22.67
C GLU A 26 -36.60 15.53 -21.88
N VAL A 27 -37.26 14.62 -21.15
CA VAL A 27 -36.63 13.68 -20.20
C VAL A 27 -36.22 12.35 -20.84
N GLU A 28 -36.66 12.08 -22.07
CA GLU A 28 -36.35 10.84 -22.76
C GLU A 28 -34.84 10.75 -23.06
N ASN A 29 -34.23 9.62 -22.72
CA ASN A 29 -32.78 9.38 -22.82
C ASN A 29 -31.93 10.43 -22.09
N GLN A 30 -32.41 11.01 -20.99
CA GLN A 30 -31.67 12.00 -20.19
C GLN A 30 -30.47 11.44 -19.40
N TRP A 31 -30.35 10.11 -19.30
CA TRP A 31 -29.32 9.40 -18.54
C TRP A 31 -29.30 9.79 -17.06
N LEU A 32 -30.48 9.83 -16.43
CA LEU A 32 -30.60 10.10 -15.00
C LEU A 32 -29.89 9.00 -14.20
N GLY A 33 -29.10 9.41 -13.21
CA GLY A 33 -28.34 8.48 -12.36
C GLY A 33 -26.95 8.15 -12.87
N VAL A 34 -26.53 8.73 -14.01
CA VAL A 34 -25.16 8.61 -14.53
C VAL A 34 -24.09 9.09 -13.55
N SER A 35 -24.42 10.11 -12.75
CA SER A 35 -23.64 10.57 -11.62
C SER A 35 -24.55 10.70 -10.42
N LEU A 36 -24.03 10.25 -9.28
CA LEU A 36 -24.72 10.23 -8.01
C LEU A 36 -23.71 10.56 -6.92
N SER A 37 -24.10 11.38 -5.97
CA SER A 37 -23.30 11.64 -4.77
C SER A 37 -24.23 11.82 -3.58
N ARG A 38 -23.73 11.45 -2.41
CA ARG A 38 -24.42 11.55 -1.13
C ARG A 38 -23.58 12.40 -0.21
N ARG A 39 -24.22 13.36 0.45
CA ARG A 39 -23.58 14.14 1.52
C ARG A 39 -23.60 13.33 2.82
N GLN A 40 -22.45 13.22 3.47
CA GLN A 40 -22.32 12.38 4.68
C GLN A 40 -23.09 12.95 5.87
N GLN A 41 -23.15 14.28 6.02
CA GLN A 41 -23.69 14.96 7.21
C GLN A 41 -25.19 14.75 7.41
N ASP A 42 -25.99 14.87 6.36
CA ASP A 42 -27.46 14.84 6.43
C ASP A 42 -28.11 13.78 5.52
N GLY A 43 -27.30 13.10 4.70
CA GLY A 43 -27.77 12.05 3.81
C GLY A 43 -28.47 12.53 2.55
N LEU A 44 -28.39 13.83 2.21
CA LEU A 44 -28.92 14.36 0.95
C LEU A 44 -28.23 13.68 -0.23
N VAL A 45 -29.01 13.27 -1.22
CA VAL A 45 -28.52 12.61 -2.43
C VAL A 45 -28.75 13.53 -3.63
N LEU A 46 -27.74 13.69 -4.50
CA LEU A 46 -27.94 14.31 -5.80
C LEU A 46 -27.83 13.24 -6.89
N ALA A 47 -28.81 13.21 -7.79
CA ALA A 47 -28.77 12.38 -8.99
C ALA A 47 -28.90 13.25 -10.23
N CYS A 48 -27.97 13.14 -11.17
CA CYS A 48 -27.96 13.98 -12.37
C CYS A 48 -28.24 13.19 -13.64
N GLY A 49 -28.88 13.87 -14.59
CA GLY A 49 -29.13 13.43 -15.97
C GLY A 49 -28.51 14.43 -16.92
N HIS A 50 -27.24 14.21 -17.27
CA HIS A 50 -26.46 15.17 -18.06
C HIS A 50 -26.98 15.34 -19.51
N ARG A 51 -27.81 14.43 -20.02
CA ARG A 51 -28.42 14.50 -21.37
C ARG A 51 -29.84 15.08 -21.37
N TRP A 52 -30.30 15.62 -20.25
CA TRP A 52 -31.58 16.33 -20.18
C TRP A 52 -31.55 17.55 -21.10
N LYS A 53 -32.67 17.76 -21.83
CA LYS A 53 -32.78 18.76 -22.89
C LYS A 53 -33.89 19.76 -22.59
N ASN A 54 -33.63 21.04 -22.83
CA ASN A 54 -34.64 22.07 -22.99
C ASN A 54 -35.04 22.18 -24.47
N VAL A 55 -36.32 21.98 -24.77
CA VAL A 55 -36.89 21.99 -26.13
C VAL A 55 -37.88 23.13 -26.35
N TYR A 56 -37.90 24.13 -25.47
CA TYR A 56 -38.81 25.28 -25.57
C TYR A 56 -38.68 25.99 -26.93
N PHE A 57 -37.45 26.34 -27.32
CA PHE A 57 -37.17 27.04 -28.56
C PHE A 57 -37.37 26.15 -29.81
N THR A 58 -37.14 24.84 -29.70
CA THR A 58 -37.48 23.90 -30.78
C THR A 58 -38.97 23.86 -31.05
N LYS A 59 -39.81 23.82 -30.00
CA LYS A 59 -41.27 23.75 -30.14
C LYS A 59 -41.90 25.05 -30.65
N LYS A 60 -41.28 26.21 -30.38
CA LYS A 60 -41.86 27.52 -30.70
C LYS A 60 -41.20 28.23 -31.88
N GLU A 61 -39.91 28.00 -32.12
CA GLU A 61 -39.09 28.80 -33.04
C GLU A 61 -38.26 27.93 -34.01
N ASP A 62 -38.46 26.61 -34.04
CA ASP A 62 -37.71 25.64 -34.88
C ASP A 62 -36.18 25.70 -34.69
N LEU A 63 -35.75 26.06 -33.47
CA LEU A 63 -34.34 26.12 -33.06
C LEU A 63 -33.82 24.79 -32.47
N ASN A 64 -32.51 24.73 -32.26
CA ASN A 64 -31.83 23.57 -31.70
C ASN A 64 -32.33 23.19 -30.29
N LYS A 65 -32.32 21.88 -29.98
CA LYS A 65 -32.49 21.38 -28.61
C LYS A 65 -31.27 21.76 -27.77
N LEU A 66 -31.47 22.23 -26.54
CA LEU A 66 -30.38 22.70 -25.67
C LEU A 66 -30.11 21.67 -24.55
N PRO A 67 -28.99 20.92 -24.59
CA PRO A 67 -28.68 19.92 -23.56
C PRO A 67 -28.04 20.57 -22.33
N HIS A 68 -28.88 21.21 -21.50
CA HIS A 68 -28.41 21.83 -20.26
C HIS A 68 -27.95 20.80 -19.21
N GLY A 69 -28.54 19.60 -19.22
CA GLY A 69 -28.47 18.68 -18.09
C GLY A 69 -29.35 19.12 -16.91
N VAL A 70 -29.65 18.19 -16.00
CA VAL A 70 -30.42 18.46 -14.77
C VAL A 70 -29.87 17.61 -13.63
N CYS A 71 -29.92 18.12 -12.42
CA CYS A 71 -29.68 17.37 -11.20
C CYS A 71 -30.90 17.43 -10.29
N TYR A 72 -31.23 16.35 -9.60
CA TYR A 72 -32.31 16.29 -8.62
C TYR A 72 -31.72 16.13 -7.23
N LYS A 73 -31.99 17.10 -6.35
CA LYS A 73 -31.69 17.01 -4.92
C LYS A 73 -32.78 16.18 -4.26
N LEU A 74 -32.41 15.03 -3.74
CA LEU A 74 -33.25 14.09 -3.03
C LEU A 74 -32.96 14.21 -1.54
N GLU A 75 -34.00 14.41 -0.74
CA GLU A 75 -33.88 14.39 0.72
C GLU A 75 -33.44 13.00 1.20
N SER A 76 -33.01 12.90 2.46
CA SER A 76 -32.46 11.65 3.03
C SER A 76 -33.46 10.49 3.08
N ASP A 77 -34.76 10.78 3.03
CA ASP A 77 -35.86 9.82 2.93
C ASP A 77 -36.18 9.38 1.49
N LEU A 78 -35.53 10.00 0.50
CA LEU A 78 -35.69 9.79 -0.94
C LEU A 78 -37.10 10.06 -1.48
N ASN A 79 -38.00 10.68 -0.71
CA ASN A 79 -39.39 10.93 -1.13
C ASN A 79 -39.57 12.31 -1.75
N GLN A 80 -38.78 13.29 -1.31
CA GLN A 80 -38.86 14.67 -1.80
C GLN A 80 -37.70 14.95 -2.74
N SER A 81 -38.00 15.62 -3.86
CA SER A 81 -37.00 15.99 -4.85
C SER A 81 -37.17 17.44 -5.30
N SER A 82 -36.07 18.16 -5.53
CA SER A 82 -36.08 19.47 -6.19
C SER A 82 -35.07 19.53 -7.33
N PRO A 83 -35.44 20.08 -8.51
CA PRO A 83 -34.55 20.17 -9.65
C PRO A 83 -33.54 21.30 -9.46
N LEU A 84 -32.34 21.07 -9.96
CA LEU A 84 -31.24 22.01 -10.06
C LEU A 84 -30.73 21.98 -11.50
N ILE A 85 -30.90 23.09 -12.21
CA ILE A 85 -30.53 23.23 -13.62
C ILE A 85 -29.51 24.37 -13.71
N PRO A 86 -28.25 24.13 -13.32
CA PRO A 86 -27.26 25.20 -13.11
C PRO A 86 -26.96 26.01 -14.37
N CYS A 87 -27.18 25.38 -15.53
CA CYS A 87 -26.85 25.91 -16.85
C CYS A 87 -28.02 26.56 -17.56
N TYR A 88 -29.23 26.53 -16.98
CA TYR A 88 -30.37 27.24 -17.55
C TYR A 88 -30.19 28.76 -17.41
N ARG A 89 -30.36 29.48 -18.53
CA ARG A 89 -30.42 30.94 -18.60
C ARG A 89 -31.57 31.33 -19.53
N ASP A 90 -32.47 32.22 -19.07
CA ASP A 90 -33.69 32.59 -19.81
C ASP A 90 -33.43 33.22 -21.20
N HIS A 91 -32.24 33.80 -21.42
CA HIS A 91 -31.86 34.51 -22.65
C HIS A 91 -31.08 33.65 -23.65
N GLU A 92 -30.62 32.46 -23.25
CA GLU A 92 -29.79 31.60 -24.11
C GLU A 92 -30.66 30.72 -25.01
N ASN A 93 -30.48 30.86 -26.33
CA ASN A 93 -31.22 30.09 -27.35
C ASN A 93 -30.33 29.45 -28.43
N LYS A 94 -29.00 29.61 -28.34
CA LYS A 94 -28.03 29.08 -29.31
C LYS A 94 -27.22 27.93 -28.74
N PHE A 95 -27.25 26.79 -29.42
CA PHE A 95 -26.44 25.63 -29.07
C PHE A 95 -24.94 25.96 -29.08
N GLY A 96 -24.21 25.49 -28.06
CA GLY A 96 -22.76 25.70 -27.92
C GLY A 96 -22.34 27.04 -27.31
N ASN A 97 -23.18 28.07 -27.32
CA ASN A 97 -22.91 29.34 -26.64
C ASN A 97 -23.06 29.19 -25.11
N ASP A 98 -22.23 29.92 -24.37
CA ASP A 98 -22.26 30.06 -22.92
C ASP A 98 -22.54 28.74 -22.17
N PHE A 99 -23.79 28.53 -21.75
CA PHE A 99 -24.20 27.38 -20.93
C PHE A 99 -25.19 26.43 -21.63
N ALA A 100 -25.49 26.66 -22.91
CA ALA A 100 -26.54 25.97 -23.65
C ALA A 100 -26.29 24.47 -23.87
N SER A 101 -25.03 24.01 -23.81
CA SER A 101 -24.64 22.60 -24.00
C SER A 101 -23.91 22.00 -22.79
N CYS A 102 -24.20 22.51 -21.60
CA CYS A 102 -23.43 22.30 -20.37
C CYS A 102 -23.21 20.86 -19.91
N GLN A 103 -24.24 20.00 -19.93
CA GLN A 103 -24.16 18.60 -19.46
C GLN A 103 -23.65 18.44 -18.00
N ALA A 104 -24.24 19.16 -17.04
CA ALA A 104 -23.79 19.18 -15.63
C ALA A 104 -23.87 17.81 -14.88
N GLY A 105 -22.85 17.48 -14.05
CA GLY A 105 -22.76 16.32 -13.10
C GLY A 105 -22.41 16.71 -11.65
N ILE A 106 -22.01 15.84 -10.70
CA ILE A 106 -21.75 16.19 -9.25
C ILE A 106 -20.37 15.78 -8.67
N SER A 107 -19.86 16.50 -7.65
CA SER A 107 -19.04 16.01 -6.50
C SER A 107 -19.16 16.83 -5.18
N ASN A 108 -19.16 16.12 -4.03
CA ASN A 108 -18.92 16.47 -2.60
C ASN A 108 -19.75 17.56 -1.83
N ASP A 109 -19.31 17.93 -0.61
CA ASP A 109 -20.01 18.72 0.45
C ASP A 109 -20.57 20.09 0.01
N LEU A 110 -19.88 20.74 -0.92
CA LEU A 110 -20.46 21.76 -1.79
C LEU A 110 -20.96 21.04 -3.02
N ILE A 111 -22.14 21.37 -3.56
CA ILE A 111 -22.57 20.76 -4.82
C ILE A 111 -21.68 21.32 -5.94
N VAL A 112 -20.58 20.63 -6.21
CA VAL A 112 -19.69 20.91 -7.34
C VAL A 112 -20.26 20.19 -8.54
N MET A 113 -20.37 20.87 -9.67
CA MET A 113 -20.91 20.28 -10.89
C MET A 113 -20.00 20.54 -12.07
N GLY A 114 -19.51 19.48 -12.69
CA GLY A 114 -18.71 19.55 -13.90
C GLY A 114 -19.61 19.71 -15.13
N ALA A 115 -19.26 20.64 -16.02
CA ALA A 115 -20.08 21.02 -17.17
C ALA A 115 -19.22 21.12 -18.45
N PRO A 116 -18.83 19.98 -19.04
CA PRO A 116 -17.82 19.94 -20.10
C PRO A 116 -18.24 20.59 -21.41
N GLY A 117 -19.54 20.79 -21.67
CA GLY A 117 -20.02 21.34 -22.94
C GLY A 117 -20.28 22.84 -22.96
N THR A 118 -19.96 23.58 -21.89
CA THR A 118 -20.08 25.05 -21.87
C THR A 118 -19.04 25.71 -22.78
N LEU A 119 -19.38 26.87 -23.35
CA LEU A 119 -18.51 27.70 -24.19
C LEU A 119 -17.81 26.89 -25.31
N TYR A 120 -18.59 26.31 -26.23
CA TYR A 120 -18.10 25.44 -27.31
C TYR A 120 -17.17 24.33 -26.78
N TRP A 121 -17.63 23.61 -25.76
CA TRP A 121 -16.93 22.50 -25.14
C TRP A 121 -15.55 22.84 -24.53
N THR A 122 -15.30 24.12 -24.27
CA THR A 122 -14.21 24.54 -23.38
C THR A 122 -14.41 23.90 -21.99
N GLY A 123 -15.65 23.92 -21.52
CA GLY A 123 -16.07 23.33 -20.26
C GLY A 123 -15.95 24.29 -19.07
N SER A 124 -16.59 23.95 -17.96
CA SER A 124 -16.60 24.75 -16.74
C SER A 124 -16.90 23.89 -15.51
N VAL A 125 -16.66 24.47 -14.33
CA VAL A 125 -17.03 23.86 -13.06
C VAL A 125 -17.96 24.81 -12.31
N PHE A 126 -19.14 24.33 -11.95
CA PHE A 126 -20.10 25.07 -11.14
C PHE A 126 -19.96 24.68 -9.67
N VAL A 127 -20.19 25.63 -8.79
CA VAL A 127 -20.28 25.37 -7.35
C VAL A 127 -21.58 25.99 -6.86
N HIS A 128 -22.47 25.15 -6.35
CA HIS A 128 -23.72 25.57 -5.76
C HIS A 128 -23.63 25.50 -4.23
N ASN A 129 -23.72 26.67 -3.61
CA ASN A 129 -23.78 26.79 -2.16
C ASN A 129 -25.23 26.59 -1.72
N ILE A 130 -25.49 25.51 -0.98
CA ILE A 130 -26.84 25.14 -0.54
C ILE A 130 -27.43 26.20 0.42
N SER A 131 -26.60 26.77 1.30
CA SER A 131 -27.04 27.73 2.33
C SER A 131 -27.45 29.08 1.75
N SER A 132 -26.65 29.61 0.81
CA SER A 132 -26.97 30.89 0.15
C SER A 132 -27.84 30.72 -1.10
N GLN A 133 -28.04 29.48 -1.57
CA GLN A 133 -28.66 29.14 -2.85
C GLN A 133 -27.99 29.82 -4.07
N ILE A 134 -26.72 30.24 -3.92
CA ILE A 134 -25.95 30.89 -4.99
C ILE A 134 -25.17 29.83 -5.75
N THR A 135 -25.25 29.89 -7.08
CA THR A 135 -24.45 29.08 -7.98
C THR A 135 -23.40 29.96 -8.67
N SER A 136 -22.13 29.64 -8.48
CA SER A 136 -21.01 30.29 -9.16
C SER A 136 -20.49 29.39 -10.28
N ALA A 137 -20.23 29.97 -11.45
CA ALA A 137 -19.58 29.29 -12.56
C ALA A 137 -18.11 29.68 -12.58
N TYR A 138 -17.22 28.70 -12.50
CA TYR A 138 -15.80 28.90 -12.67
C TYR A 138 -15.43 28.56 -14.10
N LEU A 139 -15.22 29.62 -14.86
CA LEU A 139 -14.74 29.60 -16.24
C LEU A 139 -13.22 29.74 -16.24
N ASP A 140 -12.59 29.35 -17.35
CA ASP A 140 -11.20 29.71 -17.58
C ASP A 140 -11.12 30.93 -18.50
N ASP A 141 -10.63 32.05 -17.97
CA ASP A 141 -10.42 33.28 -18.74
C ASP A 141 -9.29 33.06 -19.76
N ASN A 142 -9.66 32.71 -21.00
CA ASN A 142 -8.83 32.67 -22.23
C ASN A 142 -7.66 31.66 -22.31
N VAL A 143 -7.51 30.68 -21.41
CA VAL A 143 -6.37 29.74 -21.40
C VAL A 143 -6.71 28.30 -21.85
N VAL A 144 -7.99 27.90 -21.83
CA VAL A 144 -8.43 26.56 -22.28
C VAL A 144 -8.89 26.60 -23.74
N LEU A 145 -8.35 25.68 -24.55
CA LEU A 145 -8.72 25.55 -25.96
C LEU A 145 -10.18 25.07 -26.08
N TYR A 146 -10.88 25.48 -27.14
CA TYR A 146 -12.18 24.90 -27.48
C TYR A 146 -12.09 23.38 -27.56
N GLY A 147 -13.11 22.69 -27.05
CA GLY A 147 -13.14 21.22 -27.03
C GLY A 147 -12.29 20.54 -25.95
N SER A 148 -11.85 21.25 -24.90
CA SER A 148 -11.02 20.67 -23.83
C SER A 148 -11.78 19.87 -22.76
N TYR A 149 -13.09 20.07 -22.65
CA TYR A 149 -14.00 19.38 -21.71
C TYR A 149 -13.66 19.61 -20.23
N LEU A 150 -13.33 20.85 -19.83
CA LEU A 150 -13.16 21.16 -18.40
C LEU A 150 -14.43 20.83 -17.61
N GLY A 151 -14.27 20.13 -16.49
CA GLY A 151 -15.39 19.63 -15.70
C GLY A 151 -15.90 18.27 -16.19
N TYR A 152 -15.13 17.55 -17.01
CA TYR A 152 -15.41 16.14 -17.30
C TYR A 152 -15.41 15.29 -16.03
N SER A 153 -14.44 15.57 -15.15
CA SER A 153 -14.35 15.04 -13.79
C SER A 153 -14.21 16.18 -12.79
N VAL A 154 -14.72 16.00 -11.58
CA VAL A 154 -14.65 17.01 -10.51
C VAL A 154 -14.39 16.37 -9.15
N SER A 155 -13.62 17.06 -8.30
CA SER A 155 -13.38 16.70 -6.90
C SER A 155 -13.28 17.97 -6.05
N ALA A 156 -13.36 17.83 -4.73
CA ALA A 156 -13.13 18.92 -3.79
C ALA A 156 -12.25 18.44 -2.63
N GLY A 157 -11.42 19.32 -2.10
CA GLY A 157 -10.47 19.02 -1.01
C GLY A 157 -9.85 20.27 -0.41
N HIS A 158 -8.94 20.07 0.54
CA HIS A 158 -8.25 21.11 1.30
C HIS A 158 -6.82 21.30 0.77
N PHE A 159 -6.64 22.09 -0.27
CA PHE A 159 -5.33 22.25 -0.93
C PHE A 159 -4.52 23.42 -0.40
N LEU A 160 -5.18 24.54 -0.06
CA LEU A 160 -4.50 25.75 0.44
C LEU A 160 -4.34 25.74 1.97
N HIS A 161 -5.40 25.38 2.68
CA HIS A 161 -5.46 25.36 4.14
C HIS A 161 -6.43 24.25 4.60
N PRO A 162 -6.21 23.61 5.76
CA PRO A 162 -7.12 22.59 6.31
C PRO A 162 -8.58 23.04 6.54
N ASN A 163 -8.87 24.34 6.43
CA ASN A 163 -10.19 24.92 6.69
C ASN A 163 -10.81 25.55 5.43
N SER A 164 -10.12 25.49 4.29
CA SER A 164 -10.62 26.01 3.02
C SER A 164 -10.90 24.85 2.08
N THR A 165 -11.99 24.94 1.32
CA THR A 165 -12.36 23.90 0.37
C THR A 165 -12.15 24.45 -1.03
N GLU A 166 -11.22 23.84 -1.74
CA GLU A 166 -10.97 24.13 -3.14
C GLU A 166 -11.53 23.03 -4.04
N VAL A 167 -11.78 23.41 -5.28
CA VAL A 167 -12.41 22.54 -6.27
C VAL A 167 -11.42 22.21 -7.37
N VAL A 168 -11.44 20.95 -7.78
CA VAL A 168 -10.62 20.39 -8.85
C VAL A 168 -11.51 20.00 -10.02
N GLY A 169 -11.11 20.36 -11.24
CA GLY A 169 -11.75 19.97 -12.48
C GLY A 169 -10.77 19.35 -13.47
N GLY A 170 -11.11 18.21 -14.04
CA GLY A 170 -10.38 17.57 -15.14
C GLY A 170 -10.84 18.06 -16.52
N ALA A 171 -9.89 18.21 -17.44
CA ALA A 171 -10.07 18.62 -18.83
C ALA A 171 -9.29 17.65 -19.76
N PRO A 172 -9.78 16.42 -19.95
CA PRO A 172 -9.01 15.34 -20.58
C PRO A 172 -8.70 15.55 -22.07
N GLN A 173 -9.41 16.46 -22.74
CA GLN A 173 -9.19 16.78 -24.16
C GLN A 173 -8.30 18.01 -24.37
N TYR A 174 -7.90 18.69 -23.30
CA TYR A 174 -7.02 19.86 -23.41
C TYR A 174 -5.72 19.50 -24.13
N GLY A 175 -5.48 20.14 -25.28
CA GLY A 175 -4.28 19.89 -26.10
C GLY A 175 -4.11 18.43 -26.53
N GLN A 176 -5.17 17.60 -26.47
CA GLN A 176 -5.14 16.14 -26.66
C GLN A 176 -4.24 15.36 -25.68
N THR A 177 -3.58 16.03 -24.74
CA THR A 177 -2.80 15.40 -23.66
C THR A 177 -3.59 15.29 -22.36
N GLY A 178 -4.58 16.16 -22.16
CA GLY A 178 -5.34 16.28 -20.93
C GLY A 178 -4.71 17.25 -19.92
N ARG A 179 -5.51 17.72 -18.97
CA ARG A 179 -5.12 18.67 -17.90
C ARG A 179 -6.03 18.55 -16.69
N VAL A 180 -5.54 18.93 -15.51
CA VAL A 180 -6.34 19.09 -14.29
C VAL A 180 -6.13 20.49 -13.70
N ARG A 181 -7.17 21.08 -13.10
CA ARG A 181 -7.15 22.43 -12.55
C ARG A 181 -7.72 22.46 -11.13
N VAL A 182 -7.01 23.09 -10.19
CA VAL A 182 -7.51 23.43 -8.85
C VAL A 182 -7.82 24.92 -8.81
N ASN A 183 -8.96 25.34 -8.26
CA ASN A 183 -9.33 26.74 -8.23
C ASN A 183 -9.19 27.39 -6.85
N THR A 184 -8.01 27.94 -6.60
CA THR A 184 -7.77 29.26 -5.98
C THR A 184 -6.28 29.60 -6.16
N ILE A 185 -6.00 30.67 -6.91
CA ILE A 185 -4.73 31.42 -6.95
C ILE A 185 -3.51 30.79 -7.68
N CYS A 186 -3.39 29.47 -7.92
CA CYS A 186 -2.26 28.92 -8.69
C CYS A 186 -2.62 27.86 -9.74
N PHE A 187 -2.11 28.06 -10.96
CA PHE A 187 -2.15 27.08 -12.05
C PHE A 187 -1.04 26.06 -11.85
N PHE A 188 -1.38 24.79 -11.68
CA PHE A 188 -0.43 23.72 -11.92
C PHE A 188 -0.73 23.17 -13.31
N SER A 189 0.12 23.53 -14.27
CA SER A 189 0.36 22.60 -15.37
C SER A 189 1.24 21.52 -14.78
N PHE A 190 0.68 20.34 -14.56
CA PHE A 190 1.51 19.16 -14.44
C PHE A 190 2.38 19.10 -15.71
N ALA A 191 3.63 18.66 -15.56
CA ALA A 191 4.58 18.58 -16.67
C ALA A 191 3.88 17.98 -17.91
N PRO A 192 4.18 18.46 -19.13
CA PRO A 192 3.46 18.06 -20.34
C PRO A 192 3.33 16.55 -20.37
N PHE A 193 2.13 16.04 -20.10
CA PHE A 193 1.92 14.63 -20.08
C PHE A 193 2.10 14.16 -21.52
N SER A 194 3.18 13.42 -21.76
CA SER A 194 3.78 13.29 -23.08
C SER A 194 2.95 12.44 -24.05
N GLN A 195 1.94 11.74 -23.56
CA GLN A 195 1.12 10.87 -24.39
C GLN A 195 -0.22 11.51 -24.76
N LEU A 196 -0.27 11.94 -26.02
CA LEU A 196 -1.50 12.28 -26.72
C LEU A 196 -2.51 11.13 -26.64
N GLY A 197 -3.77 11.45 -26.36
CA GLY A 197 -4.87 10.49 -26.30
C GLY A 197 -4.96 9.68 -25.00
N SER A 198 -4.11 9.93 -24.01
CA SER A 198 -4.13 9.21 -22.71
C SER A 198 -5.34 9.53 -21.83
N TYR A 199 -6.04 10.61 -22.14
CA TYR A 199 -7.23 11.07 -21.41
C TYR A 199 -6.93 11.47 -19.95
N PHE A 200 -5.75 12.04 -19.70
CA PHE A 200 -5.32 12.51 -18.38
C PHE A 200 -6.28 13.57 -17.81
N GLY A 201 -6.75 13.35 -16.59
CA GLY A 201 -7.84 14.14 -16.00
C GLY A 201 -9.23 13.60 -16.31
N GLY A 202 -9.32 12.39 -16.90
CA GLY A 202 -10.59 11.67 -17.06
C GLY A 202 -11.27 11.35 -15.73
N THR A 203 -10.47 11.13 -14.68
CA THR A 203 -10.92 10.94 -13.29
C THR A 203 -9.98 11.67 -12.35
N VAL A 204 -10.51 12.29 -11.31
CA VAL A 204 -9.73 12.98 -10.27
C VAL A 204 -10.25 12.59 -8.89
N CYS A 205 -9.35 12.42 -7.92
CA CYS A 205 -9.70 12.12 -6.53
C CYS A 205 -8.80 12.93 -5.60
N ALA A 206 -9.42 13.77 -4.77
CA ALA A 206 -8.74 14.51 -3.71
C ALA A 206 -8.82 13.72 -2.40
N VAL A 207 -7.69 13.49 -1.75
CA VAL A 207 -7.58 12.73 -0.50
C VAL A 207 -6.29 13.12 0.20
N ASP A 208 -6.32 13.28 1.52
CA ASP A 208 -5.13 13.51 2.35
C ASP A 208 -4.44 12.16 2.63
N LEU A 209 -3.46 11.78 1.81
CA LEU A 209 -2.86 10.43 1.83
C LEU A 209 -1.86 10.25 2.98
N ASN A 210 -1.26 11.34 3.45
CA ASN A 210 -0.24 11.35 4.50
C ASN A 210 -0.75 11.93 5.83
N THR A 211 -2.03 12.29 5.93
CA THR A 211 -2.70 12.86 7.11
C THR A 211 -2.08 14.15 7.65
N ASP A 212 -1.59 15.01 6.75
CA ASP A 212 -1.01 16.30 7.14
C ASP A 212 -2.05 17.44 7.21
N GLY A 213 -3.32 17.14 6.94
CA GLY A 213 -4.43 18.08 6.94
C GLY A 213 -4.65 18.77 5.59
N LEU A 214 -3.83 18.47 4.58
CA LEU A 214 -4.00 18.94 3.22
C LEU A 214 -4.33 17.78 2.28
N SER A 215 -5.22 18.03 1.33
CA SER A 215 -5.54 17.05 0.29
C SER A 215 -4.42 16.96 -0.74
N ASP A 216 -4.02 15.73 -1.02
CA ASP A 216 -3.28 15.31 -2.20
C ASP A 216 -4.24 15.05 -3.37
N LEU A 217 -3.67 14.76 -4.54
CA LEU A 217 -4.45 14.55 -5.75
C LEU A 217 -4.00 13.32 -6.52
N LEU A 218 -4.96 12.44 -6.81
CA LEU A 218 -4.80 11.37 -7.80
C LEU A 218 -5.49 11.76 -9.10
N VAL A 219 -4.81 11.53 -10.22
CA VAL A 219 -5.33 11.82 -11.56
C VAL A 219 -5.25 10.58 -12.45
N GLY A 220 -6.40 10.16 -12.97
CA GLY A 220 -6.52 9.04 -13.90
C GLY A 220 -6.26 9.45 -15.35
N ALA A 221 -5.54 8.58 -16.07
CA ALA A 221 -5.34 8.59 -17.50
C ALA A 221 -5.71 7.19 -18.06
N PRO A 222 -7.01 6.84 -18.09
CA PRO A 222 -7.46 5.47 -18.38
C PRO A 222 -7.13 5.00 -19.81
N MET A 223 -6.89 5.93 -20.74
CA MET A 223 -6.50 5.59 -22.13
C MET A 223 -4.99 5.63 -22.35
N PHE A 224 -4.18 5.82 -21.29
CA PHE A 224 -2.74 5.67 -21.39
C PHE A 224 -2.38 4.30 -21.99
N SER A 225 -1.46 4.30 -22.94
CA SER A 225 -1.16 3.15 -23.77
C SER A 225 0.35 2.89 -23.88
N THR A 226 0.85 1.79 -23.34
CA THR A 226 2.15 1.26 -23.78
C THR A 226 1.97 0.38 -25.01
N VAL A 227 0.95 -0.48 -24.99
CA VAL A 227 0.49 -1.28 -26.11
C VAL A 227 -0.92 -0.86 -26.51
N ARG A 228 -1.87 -0.86 -25.56
CA ARG A 228 -3.26 -0.42 -25.79
C ARG A 228 -4.00 -0.24 -24.46
N GLU A 229 -4.31 1.01 -24.12
CA GLU A 229 -5.24 1.41 -23.05
C GLU A 229 -5.06 0.63 -21.73
N GLU A 230 -3.82 0.37 -21.32
CA GLU A 230 -3.54 -0.23 -20.01
C GLU A 230 -4.04 0.68 -18.88
N GLY A 231 -3.92 2.00 -19.07
CA GLY A 231 -4.33 3.02 -18.13
C GLY A 231 -3.28 3.29 -17.03
N ARG A 232 -3.28 4.51 -16.48
CA ARG A 232 -2.36 4.95 -15.43
C ARG A 232 -3.06 5.87 -14.44
N VAL A 233 -2.56 5.90 -13.20
CA VAL A 233 -2.91 6.93 -12.22
C VAL A 233 -1.65 7.63 -11.73
N TYR A 234 -1.69 8.94 -11.73
CA TYR A 234 -0.65 9.85 -11.27
C TYR A 234 -0.98 10.33 -9.87
N ILE A 235 0.03 10.44 -9.01
CA ILE A 235 -0.12 10.86 -7.62
C ILE A 235 0.67 12.15 -7.43
N TYR A 236 -0.01 13.14 -6.87
CA TYR A 236 0.56 14.45 -6.57
C TYR A 236 0.40 14.75 -5.09
N MET A 237 1.52 14.75 -4.37
CA MET A 237 1.58 15.07 -2.95
C MET A 237 1.61 16.59 -2.75
N ASN A 238 0.74 17.12 -1.91
CA ASN A 238 0.67 18.54 -1.59
C ASN A 238 1.78 18.91 -0.60
N GLN A 239 2.71 19.78 -1.00
CA GLN A 239 3.81 20.27 -0.14
C GLN A 239 3.43 21.55 0.63
N GLY A 240 2.13 21.90 0.66
CA GLY A 240 1.61 23.12 1.26
C GLY A 240 1.24 24.19 0.23
N GLN A 241 0.19 24.97 0.54
CA GLN A 241 -0.30 26.07 -0.33
C GLN A 241 -0.58 25.61 -1.77
N ALA A 242 -1.18 24.42 -1.90
CA ALA A 242 -1.44 23.73 -3.16
C ALA A 242 -0.18 23.43 -4.00
N ASN A 243 1.03 23.42 -3.44
CA ASN A 243 2.24 23.06 -4.18
C ASN A 243 2.30 21.54 -4.43
N MET A 244 1.72 21.11 -5.54
CA MET A 244 1.57 19.70 -5.90
C MET A 244 2.86 19.11 -6.50
N LYS A 245 3.49 18.18 -5.78
CA LYS A 245 4.68 17.44 -6.23
C LYS A 245 4.30 16.05 -6.71
N GLU A 246 4.61 15.74 -7.97
CA GLU A 246 4.43 14.39 -8.52
C GLU A 246 5.34 13.37 -7.81
N MET A 247 4.80 12.19 -7.52
CA MET A 247 5.59 11.06 -7.05
C MET A 247 6.46 10.49 -8.19
N GLU A 248 7.59 9.86 -7.82
CA GLU A 248 8.53 9.29 -8.81
C GLU A 248 7.98 8.06 -9.56
N PHE A 249 6.86 7.51 -9.10
CA PHE A 249 6.19 6.38 -9.72
C PHE A 249 4.73 6.70 -10.03
N THR A 250 4.15 5.88 -10.91
CA THR A 250 2.71 5.89 -11.23
C THR A 250 2.09 4.58 -10.81
N LEU A 251 0.78 4.57 -10.61
CA LEU A 251 0.04 3.33 -10.42
C LEU A 251 -0.36 2.75 -11.77
N ALA A 252 -0.21 1.44 -11.92
CA ALA A 252 -0.53 0.72 -13.15
C ALA A 252 -1.38 -0.54 -12.92
N GLY A 253 -1.79 -0.85 -11.68
CA GLY A 253 -2.42 -2.13 -11.35
C GLY A 253 -1.53 -3.31 -11.77
N ARG A 254 -2.07 -4.25 -12.56
CA ARG A 254 -1.31 -5.33 -13.22
C ARG A 254 -0.68 -4.94 -14.57
N ASP A 255 -0.85 -3.70 -15.00
CA ASP A 255 -0.46 -3.20 -16.33
C ASP A 255 -1.03 -4.06 -17.46
N SER A 256 -2.31 -4.43 -17.33
CA SER A 256 -2.99 -5.36 -18.23
C SER A 256 -3.47 -4.66 -19.50
N TYR A 257 -3.33 -5.35 -20.63
CA TYR A 257 -3.80 -4.90 -21.94
C TYR A 257 -5.28 -4.49 -21.90
N ALA A 258 -5.58 -3.29 -22.42
CA ALA A 258 -6.93 -2.73 -22.55
C ALA A 258 -7.74 -2.73 -21.24
N ALA A 259 -7.09 -2.62 -20.09
CA ALA A 259 -7.75 -2.68 -18.79
C ALA A 259 -8.45 -1.38 -18.40
N ARG A 260 -8.02 -0.25 -18.97
CA ARG A 260 -8.43 1.11 -18.59
C ARG A 260 -8.29 1.38 -17.09
N PHE A 261 -7.14 1.01 -16.53
CA PHE A 261 -6.82 1.27 -15.14
C PHE A 261 -6.85 2.79 -14.86
N GLY A 262 -7.53 3.20 -13.79
CA GLY A 262 -7.72 4.61 -13.45
C GLY A 262 -9.02 5.23 -13.99
N GLU A 263 -9.92 4.42 -14.57
CA GLU A 263 -11.25 4.86 -15.00
C GLU A 263 -12.10 5.33 -13.80
N SER A 264 -11.94 4.70 -12.64
CA SER A 264 -12.54 5.14 -11.37
C SER A 264 -11.49 5.17 -10.27
N ILE A 265 -11.56 6.17 -9.39
CA ILE A 265 -10.67 6.35 -8.24
C ILE A 265 -11.54 6.86 -7.09
N THR A 266 -11.41 6.28 -5.90
CA THR A 266 -12.15 6.74 -4.71
C THR A 266 -11.33 6.54 -3.45
N SER A 267 -11.42 7.49 -2.51
CA SER A 267 -10.93 7.30 -1.15
C SER A 267 -11.80 6.29 -0.42
N LEU A 268 -11.17 5.36 0.27
CA LEU A 268 -11.84 4.36 1.09
C LEU A 268 -11.95 4.77 2.56
N GLY A 269 -11.28 5.87 2.94
CA GLY A 269 -10.88 6.08 4.33
C GLY A 269 -9.77 5.11 4.71
N ASP A 270 -9.46 5.04 6.00
CA ASP A 270 -8.48 4.10 6.56
C ASP A 270 -9.16 2.74 6.79
N ILE A 271 -8.98 1.80 5.87
CA ILE A 271 -9.59 0.46 5.90
C ILE A 271 -8.74 -0.56 6.66
N ASP A 272 -7.48 -0.25 6.98
CA ASP A 272 -6.60 -1.13 7.73
C ASP A 272 -6.15 -0.60 9.11
N ASP A 273 -6.64 0.58 9.51
CA ASP A 273 -6.47 1.24 10.80
C ASP A 273 -5.00 1.57 11.14
N ASP A 274 -4.21 1.84 10.10
CA ASP A 274 -2.81 2.25 10.20
C ASP A 274 -2.64 3.76 10.43
N GLY A 275 -3.74 4.52 10.31
CA GLY A 275 -3.81 5.96 10.48
C GLY A 275 -3.80 6.76 9.18
N TYR A 276 -3.72 6.12 8.00
CA TYR A 276 -3.65 6.78 6.71
C TYR A 276 -4.82 6.37 5.78
N PRO A 277 -5.46 7.30 5.07
CA PRO A 277 -6.50 6.95 4.11
C PRO A 277 -6.01 6.11 2.94
N ASP A 278 -6.77 5.09 2.60
CA ASP A 278 -6.55 4.18 1.48
C ASP A 278 -7.38 4.56 0.26
N VAL A 279 -7.02 4.00 -0.89
CA VAL A 279 -7.64 4.30 -2.18
C VAL A 279 -7.97 3.05 -2.96
N ALA A 280 -9.15 3.02 -3.59
CA ALA A 280 -9.49 2.05 -4.62
C ALA A 280 -9.37 2.64 -6.02
N VAL A 281 -8.80 1.87 -6.95
CA VAL A 281 -8.72 2.19 -8.38
C VAL A 281 -9.37 1.09 -9.22
N GLY A 282 -10.25 1.48 -10.13
CA GLY A 282 -10.94 0.56 -11.04
C GLY A 282 -10.20 0.32 -12.36
N ALA A 283 -10.31 -0.91 -12.85
CA ALA A 283 -9.88 -1.35 -14.18
C ALA A 283 -11.02 -2.17 -14.82
N PRO A 284 -12.13 -1.52 -15.24
CA PRO A 284 -13.36 -2.21 -15.62
C PRO A 284 -13.25 -3.11 -16.85
N GLN A 285 -12.24 -2.88 -17.69
CA GLN A 285 -12.08 -3.63 -18.94
C GLN A 285 -11.08 -4.79 -18.82
N GLU A 286 -10.41 -4.92 -17.66
CA GLU A 286 -9.46 -6.00 -17.40
C GLU A 286 -10.11 -7.39 -17.53
N ASP A 287 -9.30 -8.39 -17.88
CA ASP A 287 -9.70 -9.80 -18.03
C ASP A 287 -10.94 -9.95 -18.94
N ASP A 288 -10.91 -9.39 -20.17
CA ASP A 288 -12.02 -9.45 -21.14
C ASP A 288 -13.34 -8.88 -20.61
N LEU A 289 -13.27 -7.62 -20.15
CA LEU A 289 -14.40 -6.87 -19.57
C LEU A 289 -14.97 -7.45 -18.29
N HIS A 290 -14.35 -8.46 -17.65
CA HIS A 290 -14.81 -8.90 -16.34
C HIS A 290 -14.55 -7.83 -15.27
N GLY A 291 -13.45 -7.09 -15.42
CA GLY A 291 -13.10 -5.94 -14.62
C GLY A 291 -12.53 -6.30 -13.25
N ALA A 292 -11.79 -5.35 -12.68
CA ALA A 292 -11.20 -5.48 -11.36
C ALA A 292 -11.17 -4.13 -10.62
N ILE A 293 -11.00 -4.21 -9.31
CA ILE A 293 -10.56 -3.08 -8.49
C ILE A 293 -9.24 -3.42 -7.78
N TYR A 294 -8.46 -2.39 -7.50
CA TYR A 294 -7.17 -2.45 -6.82
C TYR A 294 -7.21 -1.56 -5.60
N ILE A 295 -6.74 -2.08 -4.48
CA ILE A 295 -6.64 -1.37 -3.20
C ILE A 295 -5.19 -0.97 -3.00
N TYR A 296 -4.96 0.31 -2.76
CA TYR A 296 -3.66 0.89 -2.45
C TYR A 296 -3.72 1.51 -1.07
N ASN A 297 -2.80 1.11 -0.20
CA ASN A 297 -2.77 1.63 1.15
C ASN A 297 -2.02 2.97 1.26
N GLY A 298 -2.54 3.83 2.12
CA GLY A 298 -1.90 5.07 2.57
C GLY A 298 -0.67 4.79 3.44
N ARG A 299 0.14 5.82 3.66
CA ARG A 299 1.28 5.82 4.59
C ARG A 299 1.79 7.23 4.78
N LYS A 300 2.68 7.42 5.76
CA LYS A 300 3.32 8.72 6.05
C LYS A 300 3.95 9.41 4.84
N THR A 301 4.45 8.64 3.87
CA THR A 301 5.10 9.15 2.65
C THR A 301 4.15 9.33 1.47
N GLY A 302 2.84 9.19 1.66
CA GLY A 302 1.82 9.21 0.62
C GLY A 302 1.25 7.81 0.38
N LEU A 303 1.35 7.29 -0.84
CA LEU A 303 0.74 6.00 -1.21
C LEU A 303 1.77 4.88 -1.46
N GLY A 304 1.35 3.63 -1.28
CA GLY A 304 2.03 2.43 -1.78
C GLY A 304 2.26 2.46 -3.30
N GLN A 305 3.45 2.04 -3.79
CA GLN A 305 3.65 1.80 -5.24
C GLN A 305 2.85 0.58 -5.72
N TYR A 306 2.78 -0.44 -4.87
CA TYR A 306 2.10 -1.70 -5.16
C TYR A 306 0.75 -1.74 -4.45
N PHE A 307 -0.23 -2.36 -5.09
CA PHE A 307 -1.53 -2.62 -4.47
C PHE A 307 -1.39 -3.70 -3.40
N SER A 308 -2.13 -3.58 -2.30
CA SER A 308 -2.21 -4.61 -1.25
C SER A 308 -3.22 -5.70 -1.60
N GLN A 309 -4.25 -5.35 -2.36
CA GLN A 309 -5.29 -6.27 -2.77
C GLN A 309 -5.81 -5.97 -4.17
N ARG A 310 -6.05 -7.04 -4.96
CA ARG A 310 -6.78 -6.99 -6.22
C ARG A 310 -8.04 -7.84 -6.10
N ILE A 311 -9.17 -7.31 -6.51
CA ILE A 311 -10.47 -7.99 -6.48
C ILE A 311 -11.00 -8.02 -7.91
N ALA A 312 -10.93 -9.18 -8.56
CA ALA A 312 -11.50 -9.39 -9.88
C ALA A 312 -13.00 -9.70 -9.78
N GLY A 313 -13.80 -9.15 -10.69
CA GLY A 313 -15.23 -9.45 -10.76
C GLY A 313 -15.51 -10.95 -10.93
N SER A 314 -14.66 -11.64 -11.70
CA SER A 314 -14.74 -13.10 -11.93
C SER A 314 -14.50 -13.94 -10.68
N ALA A 315 -13.75 -13.44 -9.69
CA ALA A 315 -13.46 -14.16 -8.45
C ALA A 315 -14.67 -14.21 -7.48
N LEU A 316 -15.69 -13.40 -7.72
CA LEU A 316 -16.89 -13.30 -6.87
C LEU A 316 -17.97 -14.33 -7.23
N GLY A 317 -17.64 -15.34 -8.04
CA GLY A 317 -18.55 -16.42 -8.44
C GLY A 317 -19.64 -16.01 -9.44
N SER A 318 -19.62 -14.76 -9.91
CA SER A 318 -20.57 -14.20 -10.87
C SER A 318 -19.82 -13.72 -12.12
N ALA A 319 -20.41 -13.84 -13.30
CA ALA A 319 -19.84 -13.33 -14.54
C ALA A 319 -20.08 -11.82 -14.70
N PHE A 320 -19.61 -11.02 -13.73
CA PHE A 320 -19.74 -9.56 -13.80
C PHE A 320 -19.00 -9.01 -15.01
N LYS A 321 -19.56 -7.96 -15.61
CA LYS A 321 -18.97 -7.20 -16.70
C LYS A 321 -18.87 -5.72 -16.34
N MET A 322 -17.74 -5.11 -16.68
CA MET A 322 -17.37 -3.75 -16.30
C MET A 322 -17.32 -3.54 -14.78
N PHE A 323 -16.91 -4.58 -14.03
CA PHE A 323 -16.73 -4.48 -12.59
C PHE A 323 -15.62 -3.48 -12.27
N GLY A 324 -15.92 -2.46 -11.47
CA GLY A 324 -14.97 -1.39 -11.16
C GLY A 324 -15.15 -0.13 -12.02
N GLN A 325 -16.18 -0.05 -12.88
CA GLN A 325 -16.49 1.18 -13.63
C GLN A 325 -16.87 2.34 -12.69
N SER A 326 -17.48 2.03 -11.55
CA SER A 326 -17.81 2.98 -10.50
C SER A 326 -17.50 2.34 -9.16
N VAL A 327 -16.81 3.06 -8.27
CA VAL A 327 -16.47 2.60 -6.93
C VAL A 327 -16.82 3.71 -5.93
N SER A 328 -17.36 3.34 -4.78
CA SER A 328 -17.65 4.25 -3.66
C SER A 328 -17.22 3.59 -2.36
N GLY A 329 -16.42 4.30 -1.55
CA GLY A 329 -16.03 3.88 -0.21
C GLY A 329 -16.60 4.79 0.89
N GLY A 330 -16.07 4.64 2.10
CA GLY A 330 -16.26 5.59 3.21
C GLY A 330 -17.54 5.42 4.03
N ILE A 331 -18.28 4.31 3.88
CA ILE A 331 -19.46 4.01 4.69
C ILE A 331 -19.33 2.60 5.25
N ASP A 332 -19.41 2.47 6.58
CA ASP A 332 -19.56 1.19 7.27
C ASP A 332 -21.03 0.74 7.20
N VAL A 333 -21.32 -0.29 6.41
CA VAL A 333 -22.69 -0.78 6.19
C VAL A 333 -23.12 -1.83 7.20
N ASP A 334 -22.19 -2.46 7.92
CA ASP A 334 -22.48 -3.53 8.89
C ASP A 334 -22.18 -3.15 10.35
N GLY A 335 -21.71 -1.93 10.60
CA GLY A 335 -21.46 -1.38 11.92
C GLY A 335 -20.24 -1.99 12.60
N ASN A 336 -19.27 -2.53 11.84
CA ASN A 336 -18.09 -3.18 12.38
C ASN A 336 -16.93 -2.22 12.71
N GLY A 337 -17.08 -0.93 12.42
CA GLY A 337 -16.09 0.12 12.67
C GLY A 337 -15.17 0.42 11.49
N TYR A 338 -15.28 -0.31 10.37
CA TYR A 338 -14.46 -0.14 9.17
C TYR A 338 -15.32 0.27 7.97
N PRO A 339 -14.87 1.22 7.14
CA PRO A 339 -15.61 1.60 5.94
C PRO A 339 -15.60 0.47 4.91
N ASP A 340 -16.75 0.26 4.27
CA ASP A 340 -16.97 -0.76 3.24
C ASP A 340 -16.91 -0.16 1.83
N VAL A 341 -16.86 -1.04 0.82
CA VAL A 341 -16.67 -0.64 -0.58
C VAL A 341 -17.82 -1.12 -1.46
N ALA A 342 -18.49 -0.21 -2.16
CA ALA A 342 -19.48 -0.51 -3.18
C ALA A 342 -18.86 -0.43 -4.58
N VAL A 343 -19.07 -1.47 -5.40
CA VAL A 343 -18.52 -1.58 -6.76
C VAL A 343 -19.63 -1.82 -7.78
N GLY A 344 -19.64 -1.05 -8.87
CA GLY A 344 -20.58 -1.20 -9.98
C GLY A 344 -20.07 -2.12 -11.07
N ALA A 345 -20.98 -2.92 -11.64
CA ALA A 345 -20.78 -3.74 -12.84
C ALA A 345 -21.97 -3.50 -13.79
N PHE A 346 -21.94 -2.37 -14.50
CA PHE A 346 -23.14 -1.82 -15.15
C PHE A 346 -23.62 -2.66 -16.34
N LEU A 347 -22.72 -3.33 -17.07
CA LEU A 347 -23.11 -4.25 -18.16
C LEU A 347 -23.75 -5.55 -17.65
N SER A 348 -23.71 -5.79 -16.35
CA SER A 348 -24.40 -6.90 -15.68
C SER A 348 -25.57 -6.40 -14.81
N ASP A 349 -25.99 -5.14 -14.96
CA ASP A 349 -27.05 -4.52 -14.15
C ASP A 349 -26.87 -4.68 -12.63
N SER A 350 -25.61 -4.79 -12.18
CA SER A 350 -25.28 -5.24 -10.83
C SER A 350 -24.46 -4.23 -10.03
N ALA A 351 -24.51 -4.38 -8.70
CA ALA A 351 -23.64 -3.72 -7.74
C ALA A 351 -23.25 -4.73 -6.66
N VAL A 352 -22.02 -4.66 -6.18
CA VAL A 352 -21.51 -5.50 -5.11
C VAL A 352 -21.08 -4.60 -3.96
N VAL A 353 -21.45 -4.97 -2.73
CA VAL A 353 -20.90 -4.35 -1.51
C VAL A 353 -19.91 -5.34 -0.90
N LEU A 354 -18.65 -4.91 -0.81
CA LEU A 354 -17.55 -5.64 -0.21
C LEU A 354 -17.36 -5.09 1.20
N ARG A 355 -17.54 -5.97 2.19
CA ARG A 355 -17.40 -5.59 3.60
C ARG A 355 -15.97 -5.77 4.09
N THR A 356 -15.45 -4.77 4.78
CA THR A 356 -14.07 -4.73 5.29
C THR A 356 -13.98 -5.54 6.58
N ARG A 357 -12.92 -6.35 6.71
CA ARG A 357 -12.72 -7.20 7.89
C ARG A 357 -11.91 -6.41 8.92
N ALA A 358 -12.28 -6.50 10.19
CA ALA A 358 -11.53 -5.85 11.26
C ALA A 358 -10.06 -6.30 11.32
N VAL A 359 -9.16 -5.36 11.59
CA VAL A 359 -7.72 -5.58 11.59
C VAL A 359 -7.20 -5.61 13.03
N VAL A 360 -6.41 -6.64 13.35
CA VAL A 360 -5.76 -6.82 14.65
C VAL A 360 -4.29 -6.44 14.51
N VAL A 361 -3.91 -5.35 15.17
CA VAL A 361 -2.51 -4.90 15.25
C VAL A 361 -1.85 -5.57 16.45
N VAL A 362 -0.74 -6.27 16.21
CA VAL A 362 0.00 -7.02 17.23
C VAL A 362 1.45 -6.59 17.21
N GLU A 363 1.92 -6.04 18.32
CA GLU A 363 3.33 -5.85 18.57
C GLU A 363 3.87 -7.08 19.30
N ALA A 364 4.82 -7.78 18.69
CA ALA A 364 5.44 -8.97 19.24
C ALA A 364 6.91 -8.73 19.55
N MET A 365 7.47 -9.42 20.54
CA MET A 365 8.89 -9.35 20.86
C MET A 365 9.41 -10.67 21.44
N ILE A 366 10.67 -10.98 21.13
CA ILE A 366 11.41 -12.12 21.70
C ILE A 366 12.40 -11.58 22.73
N LEU A 367 12.24 -11.95 23.98
CA LEU A 367 13.16 -11.62 25.07
C LEU A 367 14.13 -12.77 25.29
N LEU A 368 15.41 -12.50 25.07
CA LEU A 368 16.54 -13.42 25.28
C LEU A 368 17.51 -12.79 26.29
N PRO A 369 18.19 -13.57 27.13
CA PRO A 369 19.31 -13.04 27.90
C PRO A 369 20.48 -12.65 26.98
N PRO A 370 21.36 -11.75 27.44
CA PRO A 370 22.43 -11.19 26.63
C PRO A 370 23.48 -12.22 26.22
N SER A 371 23.70 -13.25 27.04
CA SER A 371 24.56 -14.38 26.68
C SER A 371 24.17 -15.67 27.39
N VAL A 372 24.62 -16.80 26.84
CA VAL A 372 24.42 -18.14 27.40
C VAL A 372 25.72 -18.66 28.00
N ASN A 373 25.71 -18.87 29.32
CA ASN A 373 26.85 -19.45 30.01
C ASN A 373 26.77 -20.99 30.01
N ARG A 374 27.78 -21.64 29.42
CA ARG A 374 27.89 -23.10 29.30
C ARG A 374 28.34 -23.82 30.57
N THR A 375 28.84 -23.11 31.58
CA THR A 375 29.28 -23.74 32.84
C THR A 375 28.20 -23.72 33.91
N HIS A 376 27.13 -22.95 33.71
CA HIS A 376 26.05 -22.77 34.67
C HIS A 376 24.83 -23.59 34.24
N ALA A 377 24.68 -24.79 34.79
CA ALA A 377 23.49 -25.62 34.62
C ALA A 377 22.33 -25.08 35.49
N LEU A 378 21.47 -24.25 34.89
CA LEU A 378 20.36 -23.56 35.57
C LEU A 378 19.05 -24.37 35.59
N CYS A 379 18.96 -25.46 34.81
CA CYS A 379 17.77 -26.29 34.72
C CYS A 379 18.06 -27.75 35.05
N THR A 380 16.99 -28.52 35.20
CA THR A 380 17.05 -29.98 35.34
C THR A 380 16.34 -30.62 34.16
N GLU A 381 17.02 -31.51 33.46
CA GLU A 381 16.49 -32.32 32.36
C GLU A 381 16.57 -33.80 32.78
N ASN A 382 15.43 -34.50 32.84
CA ASN A 382 15.36 -35.91 33.24
C ASN A 382 16.11 -36.23 34.55
N GLY A 383 16.09 -35.32 35.51
CA GLY A 383 16.79 -35.45 36.80
C GLY A 383 18.29 -35.10 36.78
N GLN A 384 18.87 -34.76 35.62
CA GLN A 384 20.26 -34.31 35.52
C GLN A 384 20.38 -32.79 35.35
N PRO A 385 21.45 -32.15 35.87
CA PRO A 385 21.73 -30.75 35.61
C PRO A 385 21.91 -30.50 34.11
N ALA A 386 21.18 -29.54 33.57
CA ALA A 386 21.22 -29.16 32.16
C ALA A 386 21.38 -27.65 32.00
N ILE A 387 22.06 -27.25 30.92
CA ILE A 387 22.20 -25.85 30.53
C ILE A 387 20.96 -25.50 29.72
N CYS A 388 20.29 -24.42 30.12
CA CYS A 388 19.07 -23.96 29.49
C CYS A 388 19.08 -22.44 29.37
N LEU A 389 18.21 -21.98 28.49
CA LEU A 389 17.99 -20.60 28.13
C LEU A 389 16.51 -20.27 28.35
N LYS A 390 16.23 -19.25 29.16
CA LYS A 390 14.87 -18.71 29.27
C LYS A 390 14.60 -17.82 28.07
N THR A 391 13.65 -18.20 27.24
CA THR A 391 13.21 -17.44 26.08
C THR A 391 11.77 -17.04 26.30
N SER A 392 11.48 -15.75 26.43
CA SER A 392 10.11 -15.26 26.60
C SER A 392 9.62 -14.63 25.32
N VAL A 393 8.41 -14.98 24.91
CA VAL A 393 7.69 -14.33 23.81
C VAL A 393 6.60 -13.46 24.41
N CYS A 394 6.54 -12.21 23.99
CA CYS A 394 5.57 -11.24 24.49
C CYS A 394 4.78 -10.66 23.33
N PHE A 395 3.49 -10.46 23.56
CA PHE A 395 2.55 -9.89 22.60
C PHE A 395 1.78 -8.75 23.28
N HIS A 396 1.70 -7.62 22.59
CA HIS A 396 0.87 -6.47 22.92
C HIS A 396 -0.14 -6.29 21.78
N GLY A 397 -1.43 -6.51 22.07
CA GLY A 397 -2.49 -6.41 21.08
C GLY A 397 -3.20 -5.06 21.15
N ALA A 398 -3.20 -4.32 20.06
CA ALA A 398 -4.07 -3.17 19.85
C ALA A 398 -5.27 -3.60 19.00
N LEU A 399 -6.39 -3.85 19.69
CA LEU A 399 -7.69 -4.11 19.07
C LEU A 399 -8.37 -2.76 18.83
N LYS A 400 -7.97 -2.04 17.78
CA LYS A 400 -8.65 -0.81 17.35
C LYS A 400 -9.89 -1.19 16.49
N GLY A 401 -10.85 -0.28 16.33
CA GLY A 401 -12.12 -0.53 15.62
C GLY A 401 -13.13 -1.48 16.31
N LEU A 402 -12.70 -2.31 17.26
CA LEU A 402 -13.53 -3.32 17.93
C LEU A 402 -14.33 -2.80 19.14
N SER A 403 -14.59 -1.49 19.24
CA SER A 403 -15.41 -0.94 20.35
C SER A 403 -16.84 -1.47 20.36
N HIS A 404 -17.36 -1.89 19.19
CA HIS A 404 -18.72 -2.42 19.01
C HIS A 404 -18.79 -3.96 18.92
N ILE A 405 -17.67 -4.62 18.62
CA ILE A 405 -17.60 -6.09 18.58
C ILE A 405 -17.05 -6.52 19.93
N CYS A 406 -17.89 -7.15 20.77
CA CYS A 406 -17.51 -7.75 22.05
C CYS A 406 -16.52 -8.93 21.90
N VAL A 407 -15.32 -8.70 21.35
CA VAL A 407 -14.21 -9.64 21.39
C VAL A 407 -13.25 -9.13 22.46
N PRO A 408 -13.37 -9.59 23.71
CA PRO A 408 -12.53 -9.09 24.81
C PRO A 408 -11.07 -9.53 24.68
N HIS A 409 -10.78 -10.50 23.81
CA HIS A 409 -9.46 -11.11 23.63
C HIS A 409 -9.22 -11.58 22.19
N ALA A 410 -8.03 -11.33 21.65
CA ALA A 410 -7.56 -12.01 20.44
C ALA A 410 -6.68 -13.22 20.83
N GLU A 411 -6.95 -14.42 20.28
CA GLU A 411 -6.06 -15.56 20.46
C GLU A 411 -4.99 -15.52 19.37
N ILE A 412 -3.74 -15.51 19.78
CA ILE A 412 -2.58 -15.54 18.89
C ILE A 412 -1.93 -16.91 19.04
N LEU A 413 -1.84 -17.64 17.93
CA LEU A 413 -1.07 -18.87 17.82
C LEU A 413 0.33 -18.49 17.40
N TYR A 414 1.35 -19.13 17.98
CA TYR A 414 2.72 -18.83 17.63
C TYR A 414 3.60 -20.08 17.62
N ASN A 415 4.63 -20.03 16.78
CA ASN A 415 5.71 -20.99 16.70
C ASN A 415 7.04 -20.28 16.96
N LEU A 416 7.80 -20.79 17.92
CA LEU A 416 9.12 -20.30 18.31
C LEU A 416 10.15 -21.36 17.92
N THR A 417 11.03 -21.02 16.98
CA THR A 417 12.11 -21.89 16.52
C THR A 417 13.46 -21.39 17.04
N ALA A 418 14.26 -22.30 17.57
CA ALA A 418 15.58 -22.03 18.11
C ALA A 418 16.69 -22.39 17.10
N ASP A 419 17.67 -21.50 17.01
CA ASP A 419 18.91 -21.64 16.25
C ASP A 419 18.71 -21.79 14.73
N VAL A 420 17.78 -21.05 14.13
CA VAL A 420 17.38 -21.20 12.70
C VAL A 420 18.54 -20.99 11.73
N LYS A 421 19.49 -20.10 12.05
CA LYS A 421 20.66 -19.77 11.23
C LYS A 421 21.93 -20.51 11.67
N HIS A 422 21.80 -21.77 12.10
CA HIS A 422 22.95 -22.61 12.43
C HIS A 422 23.74 -22.98 11.16
N ILE A 423 24.99 -23.43 11.34
CA ILE A 423 25.82 -23.89 10.22
C ILE A 423 25.15 -25.07 9.52
N GLU A 424 25.06 -24.99 8.19
CA GLU A 424 24.47 -26.03 7.36
C GLU A 424 25.22 -27.37 7.53
N GLY A 425 24.48 -28.45 7.75
CA GLY A 425 25.04 -29.77 8.06
C GLY A 425 25.30 -30.05 9.55
N LEU A 426 25.18 -29.06 10.44
CA LEU A 426 25.10 -29.28 11.89
C LEU A 426 23.64 -29.27 12.37
N GLN A 427 23.37 -29.88 13.52
CA GLN A 427 22.05 -29.77 14.16
C GLN A 427 21.92 -28.46 14.94
N SER A 428 20.68 -27.96 15.07
CA SER A 428 20.34 -26.87 15.99
C SER A 428 20.86 -27.16 17.40
N ARG A 429 21.55 -26.17 17.98
CA ARG A 429 22.22 -26.29 19.28
C ARG A 429 21.24 -26.31 20.45
N PHE A 430 20.02 -25.82 20.24
CA PHE A 430 18.98 -25.75 21.25
C PHE A 430 17.76 -26.55 20.86
N PHE A 431 17.07 -27.09 21.85
CA PHE A 431 15.79 -27.77 21.67
C PHE A 431 14.83 -27.41 22.80
N PHE A 432 13.54 -27.60 22.53
CA PHE A 432 12.48 -27.47 23.51
C PHE A 432 12.01 -28.86 23.93
N ASN A 433 11.62 -29.00 25.19
CA ASN A 433 10.95 -30.21 25.67
C ASN A 433 9.44 -30.01 25.55
N THR A 434 8.82 -30.71 24.59
CA THR A 434 7.36 -30.68 24.39
C THR A 434 6.79 -32.06 24.72
N ASN A 435 5.92 -32.13 25.74
CA ASN A 435 5.21 -33.33 26.16
C ASN A 435 6.06 -34.61 26.34
N GLY A 436 7.32 -34.48 26.78
CA GLY A 436 8.10 -35.57 27.38
C GLY A 436 8.75 -36.58 26.43
N THR A 437 8.50 -36.54 25.12
CA THR A 437 9.12 -37.48 24.16
C THR A 437 9.68 -36.86 22.88
N GLU A 438 9.22 -35.68 22.45
CA GLU A 438 9.68 -35.05 21.20
C GLU A 438 10.68 -33.92 21.47
N LEU A 439 11.95 -34.18 21.09
CA LEU A 439 13.05 -33.22 21.11
C LEU A 439 13.06 -32.42 19.81
N SER A 440 12.33 -31.30 19.78
CA SER A 440 12.25 -30.41 18.62
C SER A 440 13.06 -29.13 18.83
N ASN A 441 13.61 -28.56 17.76
CA ASN A 441 14.16 -27.21 17.77
C ASN A 441 13.08 -26.11 17.78
N ALA A 442 11.80 -26.49 17.67
CA ALA A 442 10.66 -25.58 17.68
C ALA A 442 9.66 -25.94 18.79
N THR A 443 8.94 -24.93 19.27
CA THR A 443 7.81 -25.09 20.20
C THR A 443 6.67 -24.17 19.79
N ALA A 444 5.44 -24.64 19.95
CA ALA A 444 4.24 -23.88 19.64
C ALA A 444 3.46 -23.55 20.92
N GLY A 445 2.69 -22.47 20.88
CA GLY A 445 1.79 -22.09 21.96
C GLY A 445 0.66 -21.19 21.48
N SER A 446 -0.26 -20.89 22.40
CA SER A 446 -1.28 -19.87 22.18
C SER A 446 -1.31 -18.88 23.34
N ILE A 447 -1.69 -17.64 23.04
CA ILE A 447 -1.84 -16.58 24.02
C ILE A 447 -3.10 -15.78 23.72
N LYS A 448 -3.84 -15.41 24.77
CA LYS A 448 -5.01 -14.55 24.66
C LYS A 448 -4.59 -13.12 25.01
N THR A 449 -4.46 -12.27 24.01
CA THR A 449 -4.09 -10.86 24.17
C THR A 449 -5.30 -10.04 24.59
N ARG A 450 -5.09 -9.03 25.43
CA ARG A 450 -6.09 -8.02 25.82
C ARG A 450 -5.70 -6.69 25.20
N HIS A 451 -6.69 -5.89 24.80
CA HIS A 451 -6.44 -4.54 24.32
C HIS A 451 -5.59 -3.76 25.34
N GLY A 452 -4.46 -3.22 24.89
CA GLY A 452 -3.58 -2.37 25.70
C GLY A 452 -2.74 -3.08 26.77
N HIS A 453 -2.78 -4.43 26.85
CA HIS A 453 -2.01 -5.18 27.84
C HIS A 453 -0.98 -6.11 27.17
N MET A 454 0.27 -6.04 27.62
CA MET A 454 1.30 -6.97 27.19
C MET A 454 1.18 -8.30 27.94
N THR A 455 1.18 -9.40 27.21
CA THR A 455 1.12 -10.76 27.76
C THR A 455 2.32 -11.56 27.27
N CYS A 456 3.01 -12.25 28.17
CA CYS A 456 4.23 -12.99 27.86
C CYS A 456 4.12 -14.46 28.29
N VAL A 457 4.72 -15.34 27.49
CA VAL A 457 4.92 -16.76 27.83
C VAL A 457 6.41 -17.07 27.78
N THR A 458 6.90 -17.81 28.77
CA THR A 458 8.32 -18.18 28.87
C THR A 458 8.50 -19.65 28.54
N HIS A 459 9.41 -19.92 27.60
CA HIS A 459 9.87 -21.26 27.21
C HIS A 459 11.30 -21.51 27.68
N LEU A 460 11.60 -22.76 28.00
CA LEU A 460 12.96 -23.20 28.33
C LEU A 460 13.56 -23.93 27.13
N ALA A 461 14.57 -23.31 26.51
CA ALA A 461 15.37 -23.93 25.46
C ALA A 461 16.61 -24.59 26.07
N PHE A 462 16.76 -25.90 25.91
CA PHE A 462 17.86 -26.68 26.45
C PHE A 462 19.00 -26.79 25.45
N LEU A 463 20.24 -26.71 25.94
CA LEU A 463 21.45 -26.84 25.13
C LEU A 463 21.75 -28.32 24.87
N ARG A 464 21.98 -28.70 23.60
CA ARG A 464 22.45 -30.04 23.25
C ARG A 464 23.86 -30.28 23.82
N ARG A 465 24.14 -31.52 24.25
CA ARG A 465 25.45 -31.90 24.79
C ARG A 465 26.56 -31.88 23.73
N ASP A 466 26.23 -32.29 22.50
CA ASP A 466 27.20 -32.47 21.41
C ASP A 466 27.29 -31.27 20.46
N ILE A 467 27.47 -30.07 21.01
CA ILE A 467 27.64 -28.85 20.20
C ILE A 467 29.11 -28.61 19.87
N ARG A 468 29.40 -28.40 18.57
CA ARG A 468 30.73 -28.00 18.09
C ARG A 468 30.83 -26.49 17.85
N ASP A 469 29.73 -25.90 17.38
CA ASP A 469 29.66 -24.48 17.09
C ASP A 469 29.18 -23.68 18.31
N ILE A 470 30.11 -22.98 18.95
CA ILE A 470 29.84 -22.11 20.10
C ILE A 470 30.10 -20.64 19.76
N PHE A 471 30.26 -20.31 18.48
CA PHE A 471 30.78 -19.03 18.03
C PHE A 471 29.76 -18.23 17.25
N THR A 472 28.94 -18.90 16.42
CA THR A 472 27.87 -18.23 15.69
C THR A 472 26.78 -17.76 16.66
N PRO A 473 26.16 -16.58 16.43
CA PRO A 473 25.00 -16.16 17.20
C PRO A 473 23.86 -17.19 17.10
N ILE A 474 23.14 -17.36 18.19
CA ILE A 474 21.98 -18.26 18.29
C ILE A 474 20.75 -17.44 17.92
N HIS A 475 20.22 -17.69 16.72
CA HIS A 475 19.05 -16.97 16.21
C HIS A 475 17.76 -17.66 16.63
N PHE A 476 16.88 -16.94 17.33
CA PHE A 476 15.51 -17.35 17.60
C PHE A 476 14.58 -16.65 16.62
N GLU A 477 13.62 -17.41 16.11
CA GLU A 477 12.62 -16.94 15.18
C GLU A 477 11.23 -17.19 15.77
N LEU A 478 10.40 -16.16 15.79
CA LEU A 478 9.02 -16.20 16.23
C LEU A 478 8.13 -15.94 15.02
N GLN A 479 7.28 -16.90 14.70
CA GLN A 479 6.21 -16.75 13.72
C GLN A 479 4.87 -16.80 14.45
N TYR A 480 3.92 -15.92 14.11
CA TYR A 480 2.60 -15.94 14.72
C TYR A 480 1.46 -15.74 13.72
N GLU A 481 0.26 -16.17 14.13
CA GLU A 481 -0.97 -16.04 13.38
C GLU A 481 -2.19 -15.88 14.31
N LEU A 482 -3.32 -15.51 13.73
CA LEU A 482 -4.56 -15.33 14.47
C LEU A 482 -5.25 -16.69 14.67
N GLY A 483 -5.66 -16.98 15.90
CA GLY A 483 -6.43 -18.18 16.23
C GLY A 483 -7.90 -18.09 15.79
N GLU A 484 -8.68 -19.12 16.11
CA GLU A 484 -10.11 -19.13 15.77
C GLU A 484 -10.90 -18.10 16.59
N HIS A 485 -11.49 -17.14 15.89
CA HIS A 485 -12.43 -16.18 16.48
C HIS A 485 -13.87 -16.64 16.29
N ASN A 486 -14.48 -17.09 17.39
CA ASN A 486 -15.92 -17.34 17.45
C ASN A 486 -16.65 -16.00 17.54
N VAL A 487 -17.10 -15.50 16.40
CA VAL A 487 -17.95 -14.31 16.39
C VAL A 487 -19.38 -14.73 16.68
N VAL A 488 -19.92 -14.27 17.81
CA VAL A 488 -21.28 -14.60 18.25
C VAL A 488 -22.28 -13.93 17.31
N ARG A 489 -23.22 -14.72 16.80
CA ARG A 489 -24.27 -14.26 15.89
C ARG A 489 -25.32 -13.49 16.67
N ASP A 490 -25.39 -12.17 16.50
CA ASP A 490 -26.45 -11.37 17.10
C ASP A 490 -27.61 -11.23 16.09
N ASN A 491 -28.63 -12.09 16.26
CA ASN A 491 -29.87 -12.18 15.48
C ASN A 491 -29.78 -12.52 13.96
N SER A 492 -30.88 -13.04 13.41
CA SER A 492 -30.98 -13.52 12.02
C SER A 492 -31.18 -12.41 10.97
N LYS A 493 -31.23 -11.14 11.39
CA LYS A 493 -31.41 -9.97 10.51
C LYS A 493 -30.11 -9.17 10.27
N SER A 494 -29.02 -9.51 10.98
CA SER A 494 -27.72 -8.86 10.81
C SER A 494 -26.88 -9.59 9.76
N PHE A 495 -25.90 -8.89 9.18
CA PHE A 495 -24.97 -9.51 8.25
C PHE A 495 -24.16 -10.64 8.96
N PRO A 496 -23.74 -11.69 8.23
CA PRO A 496 -22.86 -12.69 8.80
C PRO A 496 -21.58 -12.01 9.34
N PRO A 497 -21.15 -12.38 10.56
CA PRO A 497 -19.98 -11.77 11.16
C PRO A 497 -18.73 -12.08 10.34
N LEU A 498 -17.85 -11.09 10.22
CA LEU A 498 -16.57 -11.22 9.55
C LEU A 498 -15.50 -11.68 10.53
N ARG A 499 -14.64 -12.59 10.07
CA ARG A 499 -13.47 -13.00 10.84
C ARG A 499 -12.42 -11.89 10.77
N PRO A 500 -11.85 -11.42 11.90
CA PRO A 500 -10.76 -10.46 11.85
C PRO A 500 -9.54 -10.99 11.11
N MET A 501 -8.61 -10.12 10.75
CA MET A 501 -7.32 -10.47 10.17
C MET A 501 -6.17 -9.75 10.87
N LEU A 502 -4.97 -10.31 10.82
CA LEU A 502 -3.77 -9.61 11.30
C LEU A 502 -3.36 -8.53 10.31
N GLN A 503 -2.85 -7.42 10.85
CA GLN A 503 -2.26 -6.35 10.04
C GLN A 503 -1.10 -6.91 9.21
N ARG A 504 -1.03 -6.48 7.95
CA ARG A 504 0.01 -6.86 7.00
C ARG A 504 0.53 -5.62 6.31
N GLY A 505 1.84 -5.43 6.30
CA GLY A 505 2.48 -4.31 5.60
C GLY A 505 4.00 -4.46 5.62
N GLU A 506 4.70 -3.51 5.00
CA GLU A 506 6.18 -3.48 5.05
C GLU A 506 6.70 -3.34 6.48
N GLU A 507 5.97 -2.61 7.34
CA GLU A 507 6.32 -2.41 8.76
C GLU A 507 5.80 -3.53 9.68
N TYR A 508 4.76 -4.26 9.25
CA TYR A 508 4.11 -5.29 10.06
C TYR A 508 4.37 -6.69 9.50
N SER A 509 5.37 -7.36 10.08
CA SER A 509 5.72 -8.75 9.81
C SER A 509 5.25 -9.65 10.94
N ASN A 510 4.66 -10.79 10.58
CA ASN A 510 4.35 -11.85 11.54
C ASN A 510 5.54 -12.78 11.81
N LEU A 511 6.71 -12.48 11.25
CA LEU A 511 7.99 -13.15 11.46
C LEU A 511 8.98 -12.19 12.12
N LEU A 512 9.44 -12.55 13.32
CA LEU A 512 10.45 -11.80 14.07
C LEU A 512 11.67 -12.67 14.33
N THR A 513 12.84 -12.05 14.32
CA THR A 513 14.08 -12.73 14.72
C THR A 513 14.79 -11.92 15.79
N ASN A 514 15.31 -12.61 16.81
CA ASN A 514 16.25 -12.05 17.77
C ASN A 514 17.42 -13.03 17.96
N LYS A 515 18.54 -12.57 18.52
CA LYS A 515 19.72 -13.41 18.70
C LYS A 515 20.35 -13.24 20.07
N THR A 516 20.97 -14.30 20.55
CA THR A 516 21.87 -14.30 21.71
C THR A 516 23.20 -14.95 21.32
N VAL A 517 24.18 -14.92 22.22
CA VAL A 517 25.53 -15.46 21.98
C VAL A 517 25.98 -16.29 23.16
N PHE A 518 26.91 -17.22 22.96
CA PHE A 518 27.57 -17.86 24.10
C PHE A 518 28.49 -16.87 24.82
N THR A 519 28.51 -16.96 26.16
CA THR A 519 29.44 -16.17 26.97
C THR A 519 30.88 -16.51 26.58
N ARG A 520 31.68 -15.49 26.29
CA ARG A 520 33.11 -15.63 25.98
C ARG A 520 33.93 -15.35 27.24
N TYR A 521 34.88 -16.22 27.54
CA TYR A 521 35.82 -16.03 28.65
C TYR A 521 37.08 -15.34 28.11
N CYS A 522 37.25 -14.07 28.47
CA CYS A 522 38.37 -13.23 28.07
C CYS A 522 39.09 -12.69 29.30
N ALA A 523 40.34 -12.25 29.15
CA ALA A 523 41.14 -11.77 30.28
C ALA A 523 40.53 -10.51 30.93
N TRP A 524 39.77 -9.71 30.17
CA TRP A 524 39.04 -8.52 30.61
C TRP A 524 37.58 -8.53 30.12
N ALA A 525 36.81 -7.51 30.53
CA ALA A 525 35.39 -7.36 30.17
C ALA A 525 35.14 -7.30 28.64
N ASN A 526 36.12 -6.82 27.87
CA ASN A 526 36.12 -6.84 26.41
C ASN A 526 37.23 -7.76 25.91
N CYS A 527 36.88 -8.72 25.06
CA CYS A 527 37.85 -9.57 24.37
C CYS A 527 38.62 -8.72 23.34
N SER A 528 39.94 -8.66 23.45
CA SER A 528 40.79 -7.93 22.50
C SER A 528 41.84 -8.85 21.90
N THR A 529 41.60 -9.32 20.69
CA THR A 529 42.59 -10.06 19.90
C THR A 529 43.61 -9.08 19.33
N ASN A 530 44.90 -9.45 19.30
CA ASN A 530 45.95 -8.64 18.67
C ASN A 530 46.67 -9.48 17.63
N LEU A 531 45.99 -9.70 16.50
CA LEU A 531 46.55 -10.42 15.36
C LEU A 531 47.54 -9.53 14.61
N GLN A 532 48.76 -10.01 14.47
CA GLN A 532 49.85 -9.34 13.78
C GLN A 532 50.34 -10.23 12.66
N VAL A 533 50.40 -9.65 11.46
CA VAL A 533 50.93 -10.29 10.25
C VAL A 533 52.27 -9.66 9.95
N THR A 534 53.32 -10.47 9.89
CA THR A 534 54.65 -10.05 9.44
C THR A 534 55.04 -10.88 8.23
N HIS A 535 55.71 -10.25 7.26
CA HIS A 535 56.22 -10.95 6.08
C HIS A 535 57.73 -10.72 5.98
N ARG A 536 58.44 -11.65 5.34
CA ARG A 536 59.83 -11.42 4.92
C ARG A 536 59.86 -11.24 3.41
N ASP A 537 60.36 -10.09 2.97
CA ASP A 537 60.48 -9.75 1.56
C ASP A 537 61.55 -10.58 0.85
N MET A 538 61.26 -10.91 -0.41
CA MET A 538 62.28 -11.18 -1.42
C MET A 538 62.61 -9.84 -2.11
N PRO A 539 63.87 -9.36 -2.07
CA PRO A 539 64.20 -7.99 -2.46
C PRO A 539 64.09 -7.71 -3.97
N TYR A 540 63.97 -8.73 -4.83
CA TYR A 540 63.81 -8.55 -6.28
C TYR A 540 63.23 -9.80 -6.95
N VAL A 541 62.42 -9.59 -8.00
CA VAL A 541 61.89 -10.64 -8.90
C VAL A 541 62.32 -10.31 -10.32
N ALA A 542 63.06 -11.21 -10.97
CA ALA A 542 63.49 -11.03 -12.36
C ALA A 542 62.34 -11.38 -13.32
N LEU A 543 61.97 -10.43 -14.19
CA LEU A 543 60.92 -10.62 -15.19
C LEU A 543 61.45 -11.47 -16.38
N GLY A 544 60.79 -12.58 -16.70
CA GLY A 544 61.07 -13.39 -17.89
C GLY A 544 61.66 -14.78 -17.65
N GLU A 545 62.15 -15.09 -16.45
CA GLU A 545 62.42 -16.47 -16.01
C GLU A 545 61.26 -16.92 -15.12
N GLY A 546 60.59 -18.02 -15.47
CA GLY A 546 59.48 -18.58 -14.68
C GLY A 546 59.95 -19.06 -13.30
N LYS A 547 60.03 -18.13 -12.33
CA LYS A 547 60.38 -18.42 -10.94
C LYS A 547 59.14 -18.32 -10.07
N THR A 548 58.90 -19.38 -9.33
CA THR A 548 57.94 -19.41 -8.22
C THR A 548 58.31 -18.36 -7.19
N ILE A 549 57.37 -17.49 -6.80
CA ILE A 549 57.56 -16.53 -5.72
C ILE A 549 57.15 -17.19 -4.41
N LEU A 550 58.03 -17.15 -3.42
CA LEU A 550 57.78 -17.71 -2.10
C LEU A 550 57.57 -16.56 -1.11
N LEU A 551 56.36 -16.48 -0.56
CA LEU A 551 55.97 -15.45 0.41
C LEU A 551 55.95 -16.10 1.80
N ASN A 552 56.88 -15.69 2.66
CA ASN A 552 56.90 -16.12 4.05
C ASN A 552 56.04 -15.18 4.89
N VAL A 553 54.92 -15.68 5.40
CA VAL A 553 54.01 -14.96 6.28
C VAL A 553 54.05 -15.57 7.68
N THR A 554 54.23 -14.72 8.68
CA THR A 554 54.12 -15.11 10.09
C THR A 554 52.90 -14.41 10.68
N LEU A 555 51.92 -15.21 11.09
CA LEU A 555 50.76 -14.74 11.87
C LEU A 555 51.06 -14.97 13.35
N SER A 556 50.86 -13.94 14.17
CA SER A 556 51.02 -14.02 15.62
C SER A 556 49.87 -13.34 16.35
N ASN A 557 49.49 -13.85 17.52
CA ASN A 557 48.46 -13.24 18.35
C ASN A 557 49.04 -12.80 19.69
N ALA A 558 49.09 -11.49 19.91
CA ALA A 558 49.60 -10.88 21.14
C ALA A 558 48.49 -10.47 22.12
N GLY A 559 47.22 -10.82 21.84
CA GLY A 559 46.05 -10.48 22.65
C GLY A 559 45.29 -11.72 23.10
N ASP A 560 44.02 -11.56 23.43
CA ASP A 560 43.10 -12.66 23.69
C ASP A 560 43.01 -13.58 22.47
N ALA A 561 42.57 -14.82 22.69
CA ALA A 561 42.52 -15.80 21.63
C ALA A 561 41.64 -15.38 20.45
N ALA A 562 42.16 -15.55 19.24
CA ALA A 562 41.44 -15.26 18.01
C ALA A 562 40.67 -16.50 17.56
N PHE A 563 39.37 -16.30 17.27
CA PHE A 563 38.46 -17.35 16.84
C PHE A 563 38.30 -17.30 15.33
N LEU A 564 38.43 -18.45 14.66
CA LEU A 564 38.39 -18.57 13.18
C LEU A 564 39.29 -17.52 12.47
N PRO A 565 40.59 -17.41 12.83
CA PRO A 565 41.45 -16.41 12.19
C PRO A 565 41.61 -16.74 10.71
N MET A 566 41.37 -15.73 9.88
CA MET A 566 41.50 -15.82 8.43
C MET A 566 42.56 -14.82 7.98
N LEU A 567 43.51 -15.31 7.18
CA LEU A 567 44.51 -14.49 6.53
C LEU A 567 44.02 -14.19 5.11
N HIS A 568 43.80 -12.91 4.82
CA HIS A 568 43.41 -12.45 3.49
C HIS A 568 44.66 -11.97 2.73
N LEU A 569 44.96 -12.61 1.61
CA LEU A 569 46.06 -12.26 0.72
C LEU A 569 45.49 -11.74 -0.60
N ARG A 570 46.02 -10.62 -1.09
CA ARG A 570 45.66 -10.05 -2.39
C ARG A 570 46.90 -9.93 -3.26
N TYR A 571 46.85 -10.51 -4.46
CA TYR A 571 47.95 -10.46 -5.43
C TYR A 571 47.43 -10.08 -6.82
N PRO A 572 48.27 -9.48 -7.69
CA PRO A 572 47.84 -9.09 -9.03
C PRO A 572 47.52 -10.31 -9.91
N SER A 573 46.60 -10.15 -10.86
CA SER A 573 46.03 -11.24 -11.68
C SER A 573 47.01 -11.94 -12.62
N ASN A 574 48.27 -11.47 -12.70
CA ASN A 574 49.36 -12.12 -13.44
C ASN A 574 50.12 -13.18 -12.61
N LEU A 575 49.75 -13.39 -11.33
CA LEU A 575 50.29 -14.42 -10.47
C LEU A 575 49.24 -15.51 -10.19
N TYR A 576 49.69 -16.74 -9.95
CA TYR A 576 48.81 -17.87 -9.61
C TYR A 576 49.26 -18.51 -8.31
N PHE A 577 48.30 -18.77 -7.41
CA PHE A 577 48.56 -19.52 -6.19
C PHE A 577 48.85 -20.99 -6.52
N ILE A 578 49.95 -21.52 -5.98
CA ILE A 578 50.38 -22.92 -6.20
C ILE A 578 49.97 -23.80 -5.02
N LYS A 579 50.54 -23.53 -3.83
CA LYS A 579 50.27 -24.27 -2.59
C LYS A 579 50.86 -23.54 -1.38
N VAL A 580 50.38 -23.88 -0.19
CA VAL A 580 51.05 -23.58 1.08
C VAL A 580 52.14 -24.63 1.33
N LEU A 581 53.31 -24.22 1.82
CA LEU A 581 54.42 -25.11 2.18
C LEU A 581 54.41 -25.31 3.70
N ASP A 582 53.73 -26.34 4.17
CA ASP A 582 53.56 -26.55 5.61
C ASP A 582 54.77 -27.18 6.31
N ALA A 583 55.00 -26.78 7.55
CA ALA A 583 55.88 -27.44 8.51
C ALA A 583 55.03 -28.33 9.43
N GLU A 584 54.84 -29.60 9.02
CA GLU A 584 54.34 -30.83 9.68
C GLU A 584 53.28 -30.81 10.82
N GLU A 585 52.88 -29.69 11.42
CA GLU A 585 51.98 -29.64 12.59
C GLU A 585 50.89 -28.54 12.56
N LYS A 586 50.78 -27.73 11.50
CA LYS A 586 49.82 -26.61 11.45
C LYS A 586 48.84 -26.77 10.28
N TYR A 587 47.54 -26.72 10.55
CA TYR A 587 46.49 -26.84 9.53
C TYR A 587 46.22 -25.47 8.91
N VAL A 588 46.80 -25.17 7.74
CA VAL A 588 46.45 -23.98 6.95
C VAL A 588 45.76 -24.40 5.65
N SER A 589 44.55 -23.91 5.42
CA SER A 589 43.77 -24.20 4.20
C SER A 589 43.36 -22.91 3.51
N CYS A 590 43.77 -22.75 2.26
CA CYS A 590 43.51 -21.56 1.45
C CYS A 590 42.53 -21.85 0.31
N LYS A 591 41.64 -20.90 0.03
CA LYS A 591 40.72 -20.92 -1.12
C LYS A 591 40.71 -19.56 -1.82
N ILE A 592 40.54 -19.57 -3.14
CA ILE A 592 40.36 -18.34 -3.92
C ILE A 592 38.96 -17.80 -3.58
N ALA A 593 38.89 -16.57 -3.07
CA ALA A 593 37.67 -15.95 -2.60
C ALA A 593 37.07 -14.99 -3.64
N GLU A 594 37.93 -14.24 -4.35
CA GLU A 594 37.52 -13.23 -5.34
C GLU A 594 38.49 -13.20 -6.52
N GLU A 595 37.96 -13.13 -7.75
CA GLU A 595 38.75 -12.90 -8.97
C GLU A 595 38.24 -11.62 -9.66
N GLU A 596 38.95 -10.51 -9.43
CA GLU A 596 38.71 -9.25 -10.14
C GLU A 596 39.67 -9.12 -11.33
N LYS A 597 39.33 -8.26 -12.31
CA LYS A 597 40.16 -8.05 -13.52
C LYS A 597 41.63 -7.67 -13.22
N ARG A 598 41.92 -7.10 -12.04
CA ARG A 598 43.26 -6.61 -11.67
C ARG A 598 43.88 -7.31 -10.45
N SER A 599 43.11 -8.07 -9.67
CA SER A 599 43.58 -8.70 -8.44
C SER A 599 42.82 -9.99 -8.13
N VAL A 600 43.51 -10.94 -7.54
CA VAL A 600 42.95 -12.18 -7.02
C VAL A 600 43.07 -12.17 -5.50
N GLY A 601 41.97 -12.48 -4.82
CA GLY A 601 41.87 -12.63 -3.37
C GLY A 601 41.97 -14.09 -2.96
N LEU A 602 42.85 -14.39 -2.01
CA LEU A 602 43.06 -15.72 -1.44
C LEU A 602 42.81 -15.66 0.07
N ASP A 603 41.88 -16.48 0.53
CA ASP A 603 41.49 -16.59 1.94
C ASP A 603 42.06 -17.86 2.54
N CYS A 604 42.96 -17.69 3.52
CA CYS A 604 43.64 -18.77 4.21
C CYS A 604 43.13 -18.90 5.64
N SER A 605 42.43 -19.99 5.93
CA SER A 605 42.04 -20.39 7.28
C SER A 605 43.26 -20.93 8.05
N VAL A 606 43.51 -20.41 9.25
CA VAL A 606 44.70 -20.76 10.06
C VAL A 606 44.27 -21.48 11.34
N GLY A 607 44.55 -22.79 11.40
CA GLY A 607 44.15 -23.64 12.53
C GLY A 607 42.68 -24.03 12.48
N ASN A 608 42.35 -25.21 13.01
CA ASN A 608 41.02 -25.79 12.83
C ASN A 608 39.89 -25.03 13.54
N LEU A 609 40.15 -24.23 14.58
CA LEU A 609 39.10 -23.42 15.29
C LEU A 609 39.61 -22.26 16.19
N PHE A 610 40.85 -22.30 16.71
CA PHE A 610 41.31 -21.39 17.76
C PHE A 610 42.80 -21.04 17.61
N PHE A 611 43.16 -19.77 17.84
CA PHE A 611 44.54 -19.30 17.83
C PHE A 611 44.90 -18.61 19.15
N ASN A 612 45.58 -19.37 20.02
CA ASN A 612 45.85 -19.02 21.40
C ASN A 612 46.60 -17.68 21.53
N THR A 613 46.47 -17.08 22.71
CA THR A 613 47.37 -16.03 23.20
C THR A 613 48.82 -16.50 23.07
N LEU A 614 49.68 -15.68 22.45
CA LEU A 614 51.10 -15.94 22.18
C LEU A 614 51.39 -17.03 21.12
N ALA A 615 50.38 -17.55 20.43
CA ALA A 615 50.60 -18.49 19.33
C ALA A 615 51.24 -17.79 18.12
N LYS A 616 52.13 -18.52 17.42
CA LYS A 616 52.76 -18.09 16.16
C LYS A 616 52.62 -19.19 15.11
N VAL A 617 52.11 -18.86 13.94
CA VAL A 617 52.07 -19.74 12.76
C VAL A 617 53.01 -19.16 11.71
N TYR A 618 53.83 -20.03 11.13
CA TYR A 618 54.75 -19.72 10.03
C TYR A 618 54.21 -20.43 8.81
N THR A 619 53.94 -19.70 7.74
CA THR A 619 53.37 -20.21 6.47
C THR A 619 54.05 -19.61 5.28
#